data_AF-A0A0A0S5C4-F1
#
_entry.id   AF-A0A0A0S5C4-F1
#
_cell.length_a   1.000
_cell.length_b   1.000
_cell.length_c   1.000
_cell.angle_alpha   90.00
_cell.angle_beta   90.00
_cell.angle_gamma   90.00
#
_symmetry.space_group_name_H-M   'P 1'
#
loop_
_entity.id
_entity.type
_entity.pdbx_description
1 polymer ?
#
loop_
_entity_poly.entity_id
_entity_poly.type
_entity_poly.pdbx_seq_one_letter_code
_entity_poly.pdbx_strand_id
1 'polypeptide(L)'
;TKVTAGEAGGITQHIGAYQVKVNDKKITFLDTPGHAAFTTMRARGARVTDLTILVVAADDGVMPQTVEAINHAKAAEVPIIVAVNKMDKPSANPDRVMQELMEHGLVAEAWGGETIFVPISALKGDGIDQLLEMVLLVSEVGELNANPDRNAIGTVIEAQLDKGRGSVATLLVQNGTLKVGDPIVVGHAHGR
;
A
#
# COMPACT_ATOMS: atom_id res chain seq x y z
N THR A 1 -4.86 -15.14 -7.23
CA THR A 1 -5.19 -16.24 -6.29
C THR A 1 -5.45 -15.61 -4.93
N LYS A 2 -6.59 -15.88 -4.28
CA LYS A 2 -6.98 -15.24 -3.00
C LYS A 2 -6.01 -15.64 -1.88
N VAL A 3 -5.10 -14.73 -1.52
CA VAL A 3 -4.07 -14.90 -0.47
C VAL A 3 -4.71 -15.10 0.91
N THR A 4 -5.86 -14.48 1.15
CA THR A 4 -6.59 -14.49 2.44
C THR A 4 -7.09 -15.86 2.90
N ALA A 5 -7.15 -16.87 2.02
CA ALA A 5 -7.64 -18.21 2.38
C ALA A 5 -6.58 -19.08 3.09
N GLY A 6 -5.31 -18.68 3.10
CA GLY A 6 -4.20 -19.48 3.64
C GLY A 6 -3.64 -19.02 5.00
N GLU A 7 -4.01 -17.84 5.49
CA GLU A 7 -3.44 -17.26 6.71
C GLU A 7 -4.26 -17.58 7.97
N ALA A 8 -3.56 -17.85 9.07
CA ALA A 8 -4.18 -18.15 10.35
C ALA A 8 -5.03 -16.96 10.84
N GLY A 9 -6.33 -17.18 11.08
CA GLY A 9 -7.24 -16.14 11.57
C GLY A 9 -7.87 -15.24 10.50
N GLY A 10 -7.63 -15.50 9.21
CA GLY A 10 -8.29 -14.76 8.11
C GLY A 10 -7.85 -13.30 7.97
N ILE A 11 -6.71 -12.94 8.57
CA ILE A 11 -6.07 -11.62 8.47
C ILE A 11 -4.62 -11.76 8.03
N THR A 12 -4.11 -10.76 7.30
CA THR A 12 -2.70 -10.66 6.93
C THR A 12 -1.83 -10.50 8.18
N GLN A 13 -0.87 -11.42 8.39
CA GLN A 13 0.05 -11.37 9.55
C GLN A 13 1.48 -10.96 9.18
N HIS A 14 1.83 -11.05 7.90
CA HIS A 14 3.16 -10.74 7.36
C HIS A 14 3.08 -9.59 6.36
N ILE A 15 4.17 -8.85 6.16
CA ILE A 15 4.19 -7.86 5.07
C ILE A 15 4.35 -8.61 3.75
N GLY A 16 3.33 -8.55 2.89
CA GLY A 16 3.38 -9.13 1.56
C GLY A 16 3.69 -8.07 0.51
N ALA A 17 4.41 -8.45 -0.55
CA ALA A 17 4.56 -7.62 -1.75
C ALA A 17 4.09 -8.40 -2.98
N TYR A 18 3.24 -7.80 -3.80
CA TYR A 18 2.75 -8.40 -5.04
C TYR A 18 2.63 -7.37 -6.16
N GLN A 19 2.72 -7.82 -7.40
CA GLN A 19 2.62 -6.95 -8.58
C GLN A 19 1.39 -7.25 -9.40
N VAL A 20 0.72 -6.19 -9.85
CA VAL A 20 -0.35 -6.24 -10.84
C VAL A 20 0.06 -5.42 -12.05
N LYS A 21 -0.49 -5.76 -13.22
CA LYS A 21 -0.23 -5.06 -14.48
C LYS A 21 -1.51 -4.35 -14.93
N VAL A 22 -1.42 -3.04 -15.16
CA VAL A 22 -2.53 -2.16 -15.55
C VAL A 22 -2.02 -1.26 -16.66
N ASN A 23 -2.69 -1.21 -17.81
CA ASN A 23 -2.30 -0.38 -18.97
C ASN A 23 -0.81 -0.50 -19.34
N ASP A 24 -0.31 -1.74 -19.39
CA ASP A 24 1.10 -2.09 -19.60
C ASP A 24 2.12 -1.61 -18.56
N LYS A 25 1.68 -0.90 -17.53
CA LYS A 25 2.48 -0.48 -16.37
C LYS A 25 2.33 -1.49 -15.23
N LYS A 26 3.38 -1.63 -14.42
CA LYS A 26 3.36 -2.50 -13.23
C LYS A 26 3.13 -1.65 -11.99
N ILE A 27 2.23 -2.10 -11.13
CA ILE A 27 2.00 -1.52 -9.81
C ILE A 27 2.41 -2.56 -8.78
N THR A 28 3.27 -2.16 -7.83
CA THR A 28 3.66 -3.03 -6.72
C THR A 28 2.85 -2.64 -5.49
N PHE A 29 2.08 -3.58 -4.96
CA PHE A 29 1.34 -3.42 -3.72
C PHE A 29 2.16 -3.98 -2.57
N LEU A 30 2.21 -3.21 -1.48
CA LEU A 30 2.71 -3.65 -0.20
C LEU A 30 1.51 -3.80 0.76
N ASP A 31 1.22 -5.01 1.18
CA ASP A 31 0.14 -5.30 2.12
C ASP A 31 0.72 -5.44 3.53
N THR A 32 0.20 -4.64 4.47
CA THR A 32 0.66 -4.62 5.86
C THR A 32 -0.49 -4.96 6.79
N PRO A 33 -0.25 -5.69 7.90
CA PRO A 33 -1.29 -5.99 8.87
C PRO A 33 -1.94 -4.73 9.48
N GLY A 34 -3.28 -4.66 9.45
CA GLY A 34 -4.06 -3.55 10.00
C GLY A 34 -4.23 -3.57 11.54
N HIS A 35 -3.86 -4.66 12.21
CA HIS A 35 -4.04 -4.80 13.66
C HIS A 35 -3.08 -3.87 14.44
N ALA A 36 -3.52 -3.34 15.58
CA ALA A 36 -2.77 -2.37 16.39
C ALA A 36 -1.36 -2.86 16.79
N ALA A 37 -1.21 -4.17 17.01
CA ALA A 37 0.07 -4.81 17.34
C ALA A 37 1.17 -4.62 16.28
N PHE A 38 0.82 -4.26 15.04
CA PHE A 38 1.75 -4.14 13.91
C PHE A 38 1.94 -2.70 13.43
N THR A 39 1.74 -1.71 14.32
CA THR A 39 1.93 -0.28 14.00
C THR A 39 3.29 0.03 13.37
N THR A 40 4.37 -0.58 13.87
CA THR A 40 5.73 -0.38 13.34
C THR A 40 5.88 -0.91 11.91
N MET A 41 5.14 -1.96 11.54
CA MET A 41 5.13 -2.50 10.19
C MET A 41 4.44 -1.54 9.22
N ARG A 42 3.32 -0.91 9.62
CA ARG A 42 2.65 0.13 8.84
C ARG A 42 3.53 1.36 8.64
N ALA A 43 4.18 1.84 9.70
CA ALA A 43 5.10 2.97 9.62
C ALA A 43 6.27 2.70 8.65
N ARG A 44 6.81 1.47 8.65
CA ARG A 44 7.84 1.06 7.69
C ARG A 44 7.26 1.00 6.28
N GLY A 45 6.09 0.38 6.10
CA GLY A 45 5.45 0.25 4.79
C GLY A 45 5.21 1.61 4.14
N ALA A 46 4.61 2.56 4.87
CA ALA A 46 4.31 3.90 4.38
C ALA A 46 5.55 4.67 3.91
N ARG A 47 6.70 4.50 4.57
CA ARG A 47 7.97 5.15 4.17
C ARG A 47 8.66 4.50 2.98
N VAL A 48 8.31 3.25 2.68
CA VAL A 48 8.96 2.46 1.63
C VAL A 48 8.17 2.55 0.32
N THR A 49 6.86 2.78 0.41
CA THR A 49 5.97 2.99 -0.73
C THR A 49 5.97 4.45 -1.19
N ASP A 50 5.73 4.68 -2.47
CA ASP A 50 5.61 6.03 -3.01
C ASP A 50 4.20 6.64 -2.82
N LEU A 51 3.19 5.80 -2.52
CA LEU A 51 1.78 6.20 -2.37
C LEU A 51 1.08 5.29 -1.37
N THR A 52 0.14 5.84 -0.60
CA THR A 52 -0.71 5.06 0.31
C THR A 52 -2.17 5.02 -0.16
N ILE A 53 -2.77 3.83 -0.18
CA ILE A 53 -4.21 3.66 -0.37
C ILE A 53 -4.86 3.44 0.99
N LEU A 54 -5.71 4.38 1.40
CA LEU A 54 -6.49 4.28 2.63
C LEU A 54 -7.86 3.68 2.32
N VAL A 55 -8.08 2.43 2.74
CA VAL A 55 -9.38 1.76 2.57
C VAL A 55 -10.28 2.08 3.76
N VAL A 56 -11.43 2.71 3.51
CA VAL A 56 -12.43 3.05 4.54
C VAL A 56 -13.76 2.47 4.13
N ALA A 57 -14.46 1.81 5.06
CA ALA A 57 -15.75 1.22 4.75
C ALA A 57 -16.87 2.27 4.83
N ALA A 58 -17.73 2.32 3.82
CA ALA A 58 -18.82 3.28 3.70
C ALA A 58 -19.94 3.11 4.74
N ASP A 59 -20.02 1.95 5.39
CA ASP A 59 -20.99 1.66 6.46
C ASP A 59 -20.42 1.93 7.87
N ASP A 60 -19.13 1.66 8.07
CA ASP A 60 -18.46 1.82 9.37
C ASP A 60 -17.94 3.24 9.61
N GLY A 61 -17.48 3.93 8.56
CA GLY A 61 -16.87 5.26 8.66
C GLY A 61 -15.42 5.22 9.13
N VAL A 62 -14.95 6.34 9.68
CA VAL A 62 -13.58 6.50 10.20
C VAL A 62 -13.44 5.84 11.57
N MET A 63 -12.54 4.86 11.65
CA MET A 63 -12.24 4.13 12.88
C MET A 63 -10.87 4.55 13.46
N PRO A 64 -10.56 4.27 14.73
CA PRO A 64 -9.25 4.59 15.31
C PRO A 64 -8.05 4.05 14.51
N GLN A 65 -8.20 2.87 13.89
CA GLN A 65 -7.19 2.29 12.99
C GLN A 65 -7.01 3.09 11.69
N THR A 66 -8.10 3.66 11.17
CA THR A 66 -8.06 4.58 10.02
C THR A 66 -7.27 5.83 10.37
N VAL A 67 -7.53 6.44 11.53
CA VAL A 67 -6.81 7.62 12.01
C VAL A 67 -5.32 7.33 12.17
N GLU A 68 -4.98 6.15 12.71
CA GLU A 68 -3.60 5.73 12.83
C GLU A 68 -2.91 5.58 11.47
N ALA A 69 -3.58 4.97 10.49
CA ALA A 69 -3.06 4.85 9.13
C ALA A 69 -2.86 6.21 8.45
N ILE A 70 -3.78 7.16 8.64
CA ILE A 70 -3.64 8.54 8.16
C ILE A 70 -2.37 9.19 8.73
N ASN A 71 -2.14 9.04 10.04
CA ASN A 71 -0.97 9.60 10.69
C ASN A 71 0.35 9.02 10.15
N HIS A 72 0.40 7.71 9.90
CA HIS A 72 1.60 7.08 9.31
C HIS A 72 1.86 7.56 7.88
N ALA A 73 0.82 7.67 7.06
CA ALA A 73 0.95 8.15 5.69
C ALA A 73 1.37 9.63 5.64
N LYS A 74 0.77 10.48 6.48
CA LYS A 74 1.17 11.89 6.62
C LYS A 74 2.61 12.05 7.12
N ALA A 75 3.01 11.25 8.10
CA ALA A 75 4.39 11.26 8.62
C ALA A 75 5.43 10.72 7.63
N ALA A 76 4.99 9.95 6.64
CA ALA A 76 5.84 9.48 5.54
C ALA A 76 5.87 10.47 4.35
N GLU A 77 5.06 11.53 4.39
CA GLU A 77 4.95 12.55 3.32
C GLU A 77 4.57 11.95 1.95
N VAL A 78 3.82 10.84 1.95
CA VAL A 78 3.35 10.18 0.74
C VAL A 78 1.91 10.60 0.40
N PRO A 79 1.57 10.77 -0.88
CA PRO A 79 0.20 11.04 -1.30
C PRO A 79 -0.75 9.92 -0.86
N ILE A 80 -1.98 10.31 -0.53
CA ILE A 80 -3.03 9.40 -0.03
C ILE A 80 -4.16 9.37 -1.04
N ILE A 81 -4.53 8.17 -1.49
CA ILE A 81 -5.77 7.91 -2.22
C ILE A 81 -6.74 7.19 -1.28
N VAL A 82 -7.97 7.67 -1.17
CA VAL A 82 -8.99 7.05 -0.31
C VAL A 82 -9.87 6.14 -1.15
N ALA A 83 -9.92 4.86 -0.81
CA ALA A 83 -10.83 3.88 -1.39
C ALA A 83 -12.02 3.67 -0.46
N VAL A 84 -13.19 4.19 -0.84
CA VAL A 84 -14.43 4.06 -0.06
C VAL A 84 -15.10 2.74 -0.40
N ASN A 85 -14.92 1.73 0.45
CA ASN A 85 -15.31 0.35 0.20
C ASN A 85 -16.74 0.02 0.70
N LYS A 86 -17.26 -1.15 0.31
CA LYS A 86 -18.59 -1.67 0.62
C LYS A 86 -19.76 -0.86 0.02
N MET A 87 -19.53 -0.23 -1.14
CA MET A 87 -20.57 0.48 -1.90
C MET A 87 -21.70 -0.42 -2.41
N ASP A 88 -21.56 -1.74 -2.31
CA ASP A 88 -22.61 -2.71 -2.58
C ASP A 88 -23.72 -2.74 -1.51
N LYS A 89 -23.48 -2.18 -0.32
CA LYS A 89 -24.46 -2.18 0.77
C LYS A 89 -25.43 -1.01 0.66
N PRO A 90 -26.73 -1.20 0.96
CA PRO A 90 -27.70 -0.11 0.99
C PRO A 90 -27.44 0.90 2.11
N SER A 91 -26.67 0.51 3.14
CA SER A 91 -26.23 1.38 4.23
C SER A 91 -24.97 2.17 3.91
N ALA A 92 -24.39 2.02 2.72
CA ALA A 92 -23.18 2.74 2.32
C ALA A 92 -23.46 4.24 2.22
N ASN A 93 -22.66 5.04 2.94
CA ASN A 93 -22.76 6.50 2.91
C ASN A 93 -21.37 7.11 2.64
N PRO A 94 -20.99 7.33 1.37
CA PRO A 94 -19.70 7.90 1.02
C PRO A 94 -19.56 9.36 1.47
N ASP A 95 -20.66 10.12 1.48
CA ASP A 95 -20.65 11.53 1.91
C ASP A 95 -20.27 11.65 3.38
N ARG A 96 -20.79 10.77 4.23
CA ARG A 96 -20.39 10.70 5.64
C ARG A 96 -18.89 10.43 5.80
N VAL A 97 -18.34 9.47 5.03
CA VAL A 97 -16.90 9.17 5.07
C VAL A 97 -16.06 10.38 4.65
N MET A 98 -16.49 11.11 3.61
CA MET A 98 -15.81 12.33 3.16
C MET A 98 -15.83 13.43 4.25
N GLN A 99 -16.97 13.62 4.93
CA GLN A 99 -17.07 14.56 6.05
C GLN A 99 -16.14 14.19 7.21
N GLU A 100 -16.16 12.92 7.64
CA GLU A 100 -15.32 12.46 8.75
C GLU A 100 -13.81 12.57 8.41
N LEU A 101 -13.40 12.26 7.17
CA LEU A 101 -12.01 12.36 6.74
C LEU A 101 -11.53 13.81 6.55
N MET A 102 -12.44 14.74 6.26
CA MET A 102 -12.14 16.17 6.21
C MET A 102 -11.63 16.70 7.55
N GLU A 103 -12.16 16.21 8.68
CA GLU A 103 -11.70 16.57 10.03
C GLU A 103 -10.24 16.14 10.28
N HIS A 104 -9.78 15.11 9.57
CA HIS A 104 -8.41 14.63 9.59
C HIS A 104 -7.52 15.29 8.53
N GLY A 105 -8.03 16.32 7.83
CA GLY A 105 -7.30 17.05 6.80
C GLY A 105 -7.07 16.23 5.53
N LEU A 106 -8.02 15.35 5.18
CA LEU A 106 -8.12 14.72 3.86
C LEU A 106 -9.36 15.27 3.17
N VAL A 107 -9.18 16.29 2.35
CA VAL A 107 -10.28 17.00 1.67
C VAL A 107 -10.41 16.47 0.26
N ALA A 108 -11.62 16.03 -0.11
CA ALA A 108 -11.91 15.48 -1.43
C ALA A 108 -11.78 16.55 -2.54
N GLU A 109 -11.31 16.15 -3.73
CA GLU A 109 -11.22 17.03 -4.92
C GLU A 109 -12.57 17.69 -5.28
N ALA A 110 -13.67 16.96 -5.10
CA ALA A 110 -15.02 17.48 -5.34
C ALA A 110 -15.38 18.69 -4.47
N TRP A 111 -14.71 18.87 -3.32
CA TRP A 111 -14.90 19.99 -2.40
C TRP A 111 -13.73 20.99 -2.44
N GLY A 112 -12.91 20.94 -3.51
CA GLY A 112 -11.76 21.82 -3.69
C GLY A 112 -10.52 21.39 -2.91
N GLY A 113 -10.47 20.14 -2.46
CA GLY A 113 -9.27 19.54 -1.86
C GLY A 113 -8.35 18.88 -2.88
N GLU A 114 -7.38 18.13 -2.38
CA GLU A 114 -6.35 17.43 -3.16
C GLU A 114 -6.39 15.89 -3.01
N THR A 115 -7.22 15.37 -2.10
CA THR A 115 -7.32 13.93 -1.86
C THR A 115 -8.29 13.31 -2.85
N ILE A 116 -7.84 12.28 -3.56
CA ILE A 116 -8.68 11.50 -4.47
C ILE A 116 -9.50 10.50 -3.68
N PHE A 117 -10.81 10.51 -3.89
CA PHE A 117 -11.75 9.55 -3.31
C PHE A 117 -12.33 8.67 -4.41
N VAL A 118 -12.15 7.35 -4.29
CA VAL A 118 -12.66 6.37 -5.24
C VAL A 118 -13.67 5.46 -4.55
N PRO A 119 -14.97 5.51 -4.92
CA PRO A 119 -15.96 4.57 -4.41
C PRO A 119 -15.76 3.19 -5.05
N ILE A 120 -15.64 2.15 -4.22
CA ILE A 120 -15.41 0.78 -4.66
C ILE A 120 -16.32 -0.23 -3.95
N SER A 121 -16.54 -1.37 -4.59
CA SER A 121 -16.99 -2.59 -3.93
C SER A 121 -15.95 -3.69 -4.13
N ALA A 122 -15.15 -3.97 -3.11
CA ALA A 122 -14.19 -5.08 -3.16
C ALA A 122 -14.87 -6.46 -3.32
N LEU A 123 -16.15 -6.57 -2.95
CA LEU A 123 -16.91 -7.80 -3.11
C LEU A 123 -17.34 -8.04 -4.57
N LYS A 124 -17.85 -6.98 -5.23
CA LYS A 124 -18.31 -7.06 -6.63
C LYS A 124 -17.18 -6.84 -7.64
N GLY A 125 -16.09 -6.21 -7.20
CA GLY A 125 -15.00 -5.74 -8.07
C GLY A 125 -15.25 -4.35 -8.67
N ASP A 126 -16.38 -3.72 -8.36
CA ASP A 126 -16.75 -2.41 -8.91
C ASP A 126 -15.78 -1.32 -8.44
N GLY A 127 -15.35 -0.45 -9.36
CA GLY A 127 -14.47 0.70 -9.08
C GLY A 127 -12.98 0.35 -8.86
N ILE A 128 -12.61 -0.93 -8.86
CA ILE A 128 -11.20 -1.34 -8.68
C ILE A 128 -10.33 -0.88 -9.86
N ASP A 129 -10.82 -0.99 -11.10
CA ASP A 129 -10.07 -0.52 -12.28
C ASP A 129 -9.85 0.99 -12.21
N GLN A 130 -10.89 1.75 -11.83
CA GLN A 130 -10.78 3.20 -11.63
C GLN A 130 -9.77 3.55 -10.52
N LEU A 131 -9.76 2.81 -9.41
CA LEU A 131 -8.77 3.00 -8.34
C LEU A 131 -7.34 2.82 -8.87
N LEU A 132 -7.10 1.79 -9.67
CA LEU A 132 -5.79 1.51 -10.25
C LEU A 132 -5.36 2.57 -11.27
N GLU A 133 -6.30 3.08 -12.08
CA GLU A 133 -6.06 4.21 -12.98
C GLU A 133 -5.68 5.48 -12.21
N MET A 134 -6.36 5.79 -11.12
CA MET A 134 -6.03 6.94 -10.27
C MET A 134 -4.65 6.79 -9.61
N VAL A 135 -4.26 5.58 -9.20
CA VAL A 135 -2.91 5.30 -8.69
C VAL A 135 -1.85 5.62 -9.76
N LEU A 136 -2.08 5.21 -11.02
CA LEU A 136 -1.17 5.53 -12.11
C LEU A 136 -1.11 7.04 -12.38
N LEU A 137 -2.26 7.72 -12.36
CA LEU A 137 -2.34 9.16 -12.56
C LEU A 137 -1.54 9.93 -11.50
N VAL A 138 -1.73 9.62 -10.21
CA VAL A 138 -0.96 10.27 -9.14
C VAL A 138 0.53 10.00 -9.28
N SER A 139 0.90 8.78 -9.71
CA SER A 139 2.30 8.43 -9.91
C SER A 139 2.95 9.22 -11.05
N GLU A 140 2.20 9.51 -12.11
CA GLU A 140 2.65 10.34 -13.23
C GLU A 140 2.77 11.81 -12.84
N VAL A 141 1.77 12.36 -12.14
CA VAL A 141 1.77 13.75 -11.66
C VAL A 141 2.88 13.97 -10.64
N GLY A 142 3.15 12.99 -9.77
CA GLY A 142 4.23 13.02 -8.80
C GLY A 142 5.63 12.79 -9.39
N GLU A 143 5.75 12.58 -10.71
CA GLU A 143 7.00 12.29 -11.42
C GLU A 143 7.84 11.18 -10.76
N LEU A 144 7.18 10.14 -10.27
CA LEU A 144 7.84 9.02 -9.59
C LEU A 144 8.68 8.21 -10.58
N ASN A 145 9.99 8.46 -10.58
CA ASN A 145 10.94 7.87 -11.52
C ASN A 145 12.08 7.14 -10.79
N ALA A 146 12.51 6.01 -11.35
CA ALA A 146 13.69 5.27 -10.93
C ALA A 146 14.67 5.13 -12.10
N ASN A 147 15.97 5.07 -11.79
CA ASN A 147 17.02 4.86 -12.79
C ASN A 147 17.45 3.39 -12.76
N PRO A 148 17.15 2.57 -13.78
CA PRO A 148 17.53 1.17 -13.80
C PRO A 148 19.03 0.93 -14.08
N ASP A 149 19.74 1.91 -14.64
CA ASP A 149 21.12 1.79 -15.14
C ASP A 149 22.19 1.97 -14.05
N ARG A 150 21.81 1.78 -12.78
CA ARG A 150 22.70 1.88 -11.62
C ARG A 150 22.59 0.66 -10.71
N ASN A 151 23.49 0.57 -9.74
CA ASN A 151 23.45 -0.46 -8.71
C ASN A 151 22.14 -0.39 -7.92
N ALA A 152 21.59 -1.56 -7.62
CA ALA A 152 20.34 -1.68 -6.88
C ALA A 152 20.45 -1.07 -5.48
N ILE A 153 19.42 -0.31 -5.12
CA ILE A 153 19.14 0.15 -3.76
C ILE A 153 17.71 -0.24 -3.45
N GLY A 154 17.50 -0.78 -2.26
CA GLY A 154 16.19 -1.27 -1.84
C GLY A 154 16.11 -1.52 -0.35
N THR A 155 14.92 -1.91 0.08
CA THR A 155 14.58 -2.15 1.49
C THR A 155 14.21 -3.61 1.70
N VAL A 156 14.64 -4.19 2.82
CA VAL A 156 14.18 -5.51 3.26
C VAL A 156 12.76 -5.39 3.81
N ILE A 157 11.84 -6.10 3.18
CA ILE A 157 10.44 -6.17 3.59
C ILE A 157 10.27 -7.22 4.67
N GLU A 158 10.86 -8.40 4.46
CA GLU A 158 10.77 -9.54 5.36
C GLU A 158 12.04 -10.39 5.30
N ALA A 159 12.39 -11.03 6.43
CA ALA A 159 13.47 -12.01 6.49
C ALA A 159 13.02 -13.23 7.31
N GLN A 160 13.31 -14.42 6.82
CA GLN A 160 12.90 -15.68 7.44
C GLN A 160 13.93 -16.80 7.23
N LEU A 161 13.84 -17.86 8.04
CA LEU A 161 14.65 -19.07 7.89
C LEU A 161 13.84 -20.14 7.14
N ASP A 162 14.32 -20.50 5.95
CA ASP A 162 13.76 -21.59 5.16
C ASP A 162 14.54 -22.88 5.39
N LYS A 163 13.83 -24.00 5.60
CA LYS A 163 14.43 -25.30 5.97
C LYS A 163 15.29 -25.95 4.88
N GLY A 164 15.31 -25.44 3.64
CA GLY A 164 16.19 -25.92 2.58
C GLY A 164 17.13 -24.87 2.01
N ARG A 165 16.77 -23.59 2.11
CA ARG A 165 17.51 -22.47 1.50
C ARG A 165 18.31 -21.65 2.51
N GLY A 166 18.17 -21.94 3.81
CA GLY A 166 18.82 -21.18 4.88
C GLY A 166 18.14 -19.84 5.12
N SER A 167 18.91 -18.80 5.44
CA SER A 167 18.37 -17.47 5.67
C SER A 167 17.96 -16.83 4.34
N VAL A 168 16.70 -16.46 4.20
CA VAL A 168 16.15 -15.81 3.01
C VAL A 168 15.52 -14.47 3.38
N ALA A 169 15.59 -13.51 2.47
CA ALA A 169 15.00 -12.18 2.65
C ALA A 169 14.29 -11.73 1.38
N THR A 170 13.17 -11.04 1.56
CA THR A 170 12.40 -10.38 0.51
C THR A 170 12.81 -8.92 0.46
N LEU A 171 13.26 -8.46 -0.71
CA LEU A 171 13.76 -7.11 -0.95
C LEU A 171 12.82 -6.38 -1.92
N LEU A 172 12.45 -5.15 -1.59
CA LEU A 172 11.85 -4.21 -2.54
C LEU A 172 12.97 -3.33 -3.12
N VAL A 173 13.29 -3.53 -4.40
CA VAL A 173 14.26 -2.70 -5.12
C VAL A 173 13.57 -1.41 -5.56
N GLN A 174 14.06 -0.27 -5.09
CA GLN A 174 13.48 1.05 -5.35
C GLN A 174 14.23 1.79 -6.47
N ASN A 175 15.52 1.53 -6.63
CA ASN A 175 16.33 2.16 -7.68
C ASN A 175 17.40 1.20 -8.17
N GLY A 176 17.79 1.31 -9.44
CA GLY A 176 18.79 0.43 -10.05
C GLY A 176 18.29 -0.97 -10.39
N THR A 177 19.23 -1.82 -10.80
CA THR A 177 18.96 -3.21 -11.18
C THR A 177 19.83 -4.16 -10.34
N LEU A 178 19.22 -5.22 -9.81
CA LEU A 178 19.93 -6.29 -9.09
C LEU A 178 19.96 -7.55 -9.96
N LYS A 179 21.13 -8.15 -10.13
CA LYS A 179 21.33 -9.39 -10.91
C LYS A 179 21.87 -10.49 -10.00
N VAL A 180 21.63 -11.73 -10.42
CA VAL A 180 22.19 -12.91 -9.72
C VAL A 180 23.71 -12.85 -9.80
N GLY A 181 24.37 -12.97 -8.64
CA GLY A 181 25.82 -12.86 -8.52
C GLY A 181 26.34 -11.46 -8.21
N ASP A 182 25.46 -10.45 -8.11
CA ASP A 182 25.83 -9.14 -7.60
C ASP A 182 26.09 -9.22 -6.08
N PRO A 183 27.16 -8.58 -5.56
CA PRO A 183 27.37 -8.51 -4.13
C PRO A 183 26.30 -7.63 -3.48
N ILE A 184 25.71 -8.11 -2.39
CA ILE A 184 24.70 -7.40 -1.62
C ILE A 184 25.16 -7.21 -0.18
N VAL A 185 24.87 -6.02 0.38
CA VAL A 185 25.07 -5.70 1.79
C VAL A 185 23.73 -5.24 2.37
N VAL A 186 23.33 -5.87 3.48
CA VAL A 186 22.07 -5.61 4.18
C VAL A 186 22.39 -5.43 5.66
N GLY A 187 22.47 -4.19 6.12
CA GLY A 187 22.89 -3.88 7.49
C GLY A 187 24.27 -4.45 7.79
N HIS A 188 24.36 -5.42 8.69
CA HIS A 188 25.61 -6.10 9.04
C HIS A 188 25.84 -7.41 8.26
N ALA A 189 24.86 -7.86 7.48
CA ALA A 189 24.97 -9.06 6.66
C ALA A 189 25.46 -8.70 5.24
N HIS A 190 26.23 -9.58 4.63
CA HIS A 190 26.69 -9.43 3.25
C HIS A 190 26.80 -10.80 2.56
N GLY A 191 26.70 -10.81 1.23
CA GLY A 191 26.75 -12.04 0.44
C GLY A 191 26.80 -11.77 -1.06
N ARG A 192 26.78 -12.85 -1.84
CA ARG A 192 26.75 -12.85 -3.31
C ARG A 192 25.89 -13.99 -3.82
#